data_AF-A0A218ZPJ0-F1
#
_entry.id   AF-A0A218ZPJ0-F1
#
_cell.length_a   1.000
_cell.length_b   1.000
_cell.length_c   1.000
_cell.angle_alpha   90.00
_cell.angle_beta   90.00
_cell.angle_gamma   90.00
#
_symmetry.space_group_name_H-M   'P 1'
#
loop_
_entity.id
_entity.type
_entity.pdbx_description
1 polymer ?
#
loop_
_entity_poly.entity_id
_entity_poly.type
_entity_poly.pdbx_seq_one_letter_code
_entity_poly.pdbx_strand_id
1 'polypeptide(L)'
;MDLEEKAGLICVLWDIFLIFSAIYIPSVWYTLFWLLESGNIFLEVIGGIGIAAAIIGAMIMVIALYYAIVYIFLAIAIIITLGAPAVALYYFLGLEHSLILAGVITAVVFLYLIETRTVRVEHHTVTIALNKRYVIKR
;
A
#
# COMPACT_ATOMS: atom_id res chain seq x y z
N MET A 1 -21.26 -4.98 7.44
CA MET A 1 -20.15 -5.92 7.25
C MET A 1 -20.69 -7.09 6.47
N ASP A 2 -20.30 -7.17 5.20
CA ASP A 2 -20.84 -8.15 4.25
C ASP A 2 -20.34 -9.57 4.56
N LEU A 3 -21.02 -10.57 4.01
CA LEU A 3 -20.69 -11.98 4.22
C LEU A 3 -19.24 -12.29 3.82
N GLU A 4 -18.76 -11.65 2.75
CA GLU A 4 -17.39 -11.77 2.24
C GLU A 4 -16.35 -11.20 3.22
N GLU A 5 -16.61 -10.03 3.82
CA GLU A 5 -15.73 -9.45 4.84
C GLU A 5 -15.64 -10.34 6.08
N LYS A 6 -16.75 -10.99 6.47
CA LYS A 6 -16.78 -11.90 7.63
C LYS A 6 -15.98 -13.17 7.34
N ALA A 7 -16.13 -13.75 6.16
CA ALA A 7 -15.36 -14.92 5.75
C ALA A 7 -13.86 -14.59 5.70
N GLY A 8 -13.49 -13.44 5.12
CA GLY A 8 -12.11 -12.97 5.08
C GLY A 8 -11.51 -12.80 6.49
N LEU A 9 -12.24 -12.19 7.42
CA LEU A 9 -11.78 -12.01 8.80
C LEU A 9 -11.56 -13.36 9.51
N ILE A 10 -12.45 -14.33 9.32
CA ILE A 10 -12.33 -15.66 9.93
C ILE A 10 -11.09 -16.39 9.38
N CYS A 11 -10.85 -16.34 8.07
CA CYS A 11 -9.67 -16.92 7.46
C CYS A 11 -8.37 -16.30 8.03
N VAL A 12 -8.32 -14.98 8.12
CA VAL A 12 -7.15 -14.27 8.68
C VAL A 12 -6.91 -14.62 10.15
N LEU A 13 -7.98 -14.66 10.96
CA LEU A 13 -7.87 -15.07 12.38
C LEU A 13 -7.39 -16.51 12.52
N TRP A 14 -7.86 -17.41 11.66
CA TRP A 14 -7.44 -18.80 11.64
C TRP A 14 -5.97 -18.96 11.26
N ASP A 15 -5.51 -18.22 10.25
CA ASP A 15 -4.11 -18.22 9.83
C ASP A 15 -3.18 -17.68 10.92
N ILE A 16 -3.58 -16.59 11.58
CA ILE A 16 -2.87 -16.04 12.73
C ILE A 16 -2.77 -17.08 13.85
N PHE A 17 -3.87 -17.75 14.18
CA PHE A 17 -3.89 -18.81 15.17
C PHE A 17 -2.95 -19.96 14.81
N LEU A 18 -2.99 -20.45 13.57
CA LEU A 18 -2.12 -21.54 13.10
C LEU A 18 -0.65 -21.17 13.20
N ILE A 19 -0.27 -19.95 12.81
CA ILE A 19 1.12 -19.49 12.89
C ILE A 19 1.58 -19.35 14.34
N PHE A 20 0.78 -18.73 15.20
CA PHE A 20 1.14 -18.62 16.61
C PHE A 20 1.17 -19.97 17.32
N SER A 21 0.29 -20.90 16.94
CA SER A 21 0.31 -22.27 17.48
C SER A 21 1.62 -23.01 17.18
N ALA A 22 2.35 -22.65 16.12
CA ALA A 22 3.66 -23.25 15.84
C ALA A 22 4.67 -22.99 16.98
N ILE A 23 4.54 -21.84 17.65
CA ILE A 23 5.43 -21.41 18.72
C ILE A 23 4.83 -21.78 20.09
N TYR A 24 3.55 -21.52 20.29
CA TYR A 24 2.91 -21.59 21.61
C TYR A 24 2.18 -22.90 21.87
N ILE A 25 1.71 -23.61 20.84
CA ILE A 25 0.94 -24.86 20.97
C ILE A 25 1.37 -25.88 19.90
N PRO A 26 2.61 -26.42 19.97
CA PRO A 26 3.16 -27.29 18.92
C PRO A 26 2.33 -28.56 18.66
N SER A 27 1.50 -28.97 19.61
CA SER A 27 0.60 -30.13 19.47
C SER A 27 -0.45 -29.95 18.35
N VAL A 28 -0.83 -28.71 18.00
CA VAL A 28 -1.71 -28.44 16.86
C VAL A 28 -1.06 -28.92 15.56
N TRP A 29 0.22 -28.60 15.37
CA TRP A 29 0.99 -29.02 14.21
C TRP A 29 1.24 -30.52 14.20
N TYR A 30 1.57 -31.11 15.34
CA TYR A 30 1.69 -32.55 15.46
C TYR A 30 0.39 -33.27 15.04
N THR A 31 -0.76 -32.73 15.42
CA THR A 31 -2.07 -33.26 15.04
C THR A 31 -2.32 -33.12 13.53
N LEU A 32 -1.95 -31.99 12.92
CA LEU A 32 -2.06 -31.79 11.46
C LEU A 32 -1.19 -32.77 10.67
N PHE A 33 0.04 -33.01 11.11
CA PHE A 33 0.92 -34.01 10.49
C PHE A 33 0.40 -35.43 10.69
N TRP A 34 -0.09 -35.75 11.88
CA TRP A 34 -0.71 -37.05 12.16
C TRP A 34 -1.95 -37.29 11.29
N LEU A 35 -2.77 -36.27 11.04
CA LEU A 35 -3.91 -36.37 10.13
C LEU A 35 -3.47 -36.71 8.70
N LEU A 36 -2.34 -36.17 8.24
CA LEU A 36 -1.73 -36.51 6.95
C LEU A 36 -1.20 -37.95 6.89
N GLU A 37 -0.74 -38.49 8.01
CA GLU A 37 -0.18 -39.85 8.08
C GLU A 37 -1.22 -40.90 8.49
N SER A 38 -2.48 -40.50 8.66
CA SER A 38 -3.53 -41.34 9.23
C SER A 38 -3.97 -42.51 8.33
N GLY A 39 -3.63 -42.48 7.04
CA GLY A 39 -4.07 -43.48 6.04
C GLY A 39 -5.56 -43.40 5.68
N ASN A 40 -6.29 -42.42 6.24
CA ASN A 40 -7.67 -42.14 5.91
C ASN A 40 -7.76 -40.89 5.04
N ILE A 41 -8.18 -41.08 3.79
CA ILE A 41 -8.29 -40.01 2.78
C ILE A 41 -9.05 -38.78 3.31
N PHE A 42 -10.10 -38.98 4.11
CA PHE A 42 -10.88 -37.85 4.65
C PHE A 42 -10.04 -37.00 5.62
N LEU A 43 -9.29 -37.64 6.50
CA LEU A 43 -8.44 -36.96 7.49
C LEU A 43 -7.20 -36.35 6.83
N GLU A 44 -6.62 -37.04 5.84
CA GLU A 44 -5.51 -36.54 5.04
C GLU A 44 -5.86 -35.24 4.33
N VAL A 45 -7.05 -35.16 3.74
CA VAL A 45 -7.54 -33.93 3.09
C VAL A 45 -7.69 -32.79 4.09
N ILE A 46 -8.22 -33.05 5.29
CA ILE A 46 -8.34 -32.04 6.35
C ILE A 46 -6.96 -31.54 6.79
N GLY A 47 -6.02 -32.45 7.05
CA GLY A 47 -4.66 -32.10 7.41
C GLY A 47 -3.96 -31.29 6.32
N GLY A 48 -4.13 -31.70 5.05
CA GLY A 48 -3.58 -31.01 3.89
C GLY A 48 -4.13 -29.59 3.72
N ILE A 49 -5.44 -29.39 3.91
CA ILE A 49 -6.06 -28.05 3.90
C ILE A 49 -5.50 -27.19 5.03
N GLY A 50 -5.33 -27.76 6.24
CA GLY A 50 -4.76 -27.04 7.38
C GLY A 50 -3.33 -26.56 7.14
N ILE A 51 -2.47 -27.42 6.58
CA ILE A 51 -1.09 -27.05 6.21
C ILE A 51 -1.07 -26.01 5.09
N ALA A 52 -1.89 -26.20 4.04
CA ALA A 52 -1.96 -25.26 2.93
C ALA A 52 -2.42 -23.87 3.39
N ALA A 53 -3.43 -23.81 4.27
CA ALA A 53 -3.89 -22.57 4.88
C ALA A 53 -2.77 -21.90 5.69
N ALA A 54 -2.05 -22.64 6.52
CA ALA A 54 -0.93 -22.09 7.29
C ALA A 54 0.19 -21.50 6.41
N ILE A 55 0.50 -22.13 5.26
CA ILE A 55 1.50 -21.62 4.32
C ILE A 55 1.01 -20.32 3.66
N ILE A 56 -0.24 -20.28 3.20
CA ILE A 56 -0.84 -19.08 2.61
C ILE A 56 -0.86 -17.94 3.63
N GLY A 57 -1.31 -18.22 4.85
CA GLY A 57 -1.31 -17.28 5.96
C GLY A 57 0.08 -16.71 6.26
N ALA A 58 1.11 -17.57 6.26
CA ALA A 58 2.49 -17.14 6.48
C ALA A 58 2.97 -16.21 5.36
N MET A 59 2.65 -16.50 4.10
CA MET A 59 2.97 -15.62 2.97
C MET A 59 2.28 -14.26 3.10
N ILE A 60 1.00 -14.24 3.45
CA ILE A 60 0.24 -12.98 3.65
C ILE A 60 0.86 -12.16 4.79
N MET A 61 1.23 -12.81 5.90
CA MET A 61 1.85 -12.12 7.03
C MET A 61 3.20 -11.49 6.65
N VAL A 62 4.04 -12.20 5.88
CA VAL A 62 5.33 -11.66 5.41
C VAL A 62 5.12 -10.44 4.52
N ILE A 63 4.14 -10.49 3.61
CA ILE A 63 3.80 -9.35 2.74
C ILE A 63 3.30 -8.17 3.58
N ALA A 64 2.40 -8.42 4.54
CA ALA A 64 1.87 -7.39 5.43
C ALA A 64 2.99 -6.74 6.27
N LEU A 65 3.92 -7.55 6.79
CA LEU A 65 5.07 -7.07 7.54
C LEU A 65 6.00 -6.20 6.68
N TYR A 66 6.26 -6.62 5.44
CA TYR A 66 7.03 -5.83 4.48
C TYR A 66 6.40 -4.46 4.25
N TYR A 67 5.09 -4.41 3.97
CA TYR A 67 4.39 -3.13 3.79
C TYR A 67 4.43 -2.28 5.05
N ALA A 68 4.21 -2.86 6.24
CA ALA A 68 4.30 -2.14 7.50
C ALA A 68 5.67 -1.47 7.68
N ILE A 69 6.76 -2.17 7.38
CA ILE A 69 8.12 -1.63 7.44
C ILE A 69 8.29 -0.46 6.44
N VAL A 70 7.86 -0.63 5.19
CA VAL A 70 7.93 0.43 4.17
C VAL A 70 7.17 1.69 4.61
N TYR A 71 5.95 1.52 5.15
CA TYR A 71 5.16 2.64 5.65
C TYR A 71 5.80 3.33 6.85
N ILE A 72 6.46 2.60 7.75
CA ILE A 72 7.22 3.19 8.86
C ILE A 72 8.36 4.07 8.32
N PHE A 73 9.15 3.58 7.36
CA PHE A 73 10.22 4.38 6.76
C PHE A 73 9.69 5.61 6.02
N LEU A 74 8.57 5.48 5.31
CA LEU A 74 7.91 6.61 4.66
C LEU A 74 7.48 7.65 5.69
N ALA A 75 6.87 7.24 6.80
CA ALA A 75 6.47 8.14 7.88
C ALA A 75 7.68 8.88 8.47
N ILE A 76 8.79 8.18 8.73
CA ILE A 76 10.04 8.80 9.20
C ILE A 76 10.56 9.82 8.17
N ALA A 77 10.57 9.47 6.89
CA ALA A 77 11.01 10.38 5.83
C ALA A 77 10.14 11.65 5.78
N ILE A 78 8.81 11.53 5.90
CA ILE A 78 7.89 12.67 5.96
C ILE A 78 8.17 13.54 7.20
N ILE A 79 8.37 12.93 8.37
CA ILE A 79 8.69 13.66 9.60
C ILE A 79 9.99 14.45 9.44
N ILE A 80 11.03 13.88 8.84
CA ILE A 80 12.31 14.57 8.66
C ILE A 80 12.22 15.66 7.59
N THR A 81 11.58 15.38 6.45
CA THR A 81 11.57 16.30 5.29
C THR A 81 10.57 17.44 5.44
N LEU A 82 9.41 17.18 6.04
CA LEU A 82 8.33 18.17 6.18
C LEU A 82 8.08 18.52 7.63
N GLY A 83 8.08 17.54 8.53
CA GLY A 83 7.80 17.74 9.96
C GLY A 83 8.84 18.63 10.64
N ALA A 84 10.14 18.30 10.52
CA ALA A 84 11.21 19.04 11.20
C ALA A 84 11.31 20.51 10.70
N PRO A 85 11.24 20.81 9.39
CA PRO A 85 11.18 22.19 8.92
C PRO A 85 9.91 22.92 9.38
N ALA A 86 8.75 22.27 9.40
CA ALA A 86 7.51 22.88 9.88
C ALA A 86 7.60 23.22 11.39
N VAL A 87 8.18 22.33 12.19
CA VAL A 87 8.43 22.57 13.62
C VAL A 87 9.45 23.69 13.83
N ALA A 88 10.52 23.74 13.02
CA ALA A 88 11.48 24.83 13.07
C ALA A 88 10.81 26.18 12.75
N LEU A 89 10.03 26.26 11.66
CA LEU A 89 9.24 27.44 11.32
C LEU A 89 8.29 27.84 12.45
N TYR A 90 7.64 26.86 13.09
CA TYR A 90 6.79 27.11 14.25
C TYR A 90 7.55 27.77 15.41
N TYR A 91 8.74 27.28 15.74
CA TYR A 91 9.56 27.88 16.79
C TYR A 91 10.09 29.27 16.41
N PHE A 92 10.37 29.53 15.13
CA PHE A 92 10.84 30.84 14.66
C PHE A 92 9.75 31.90 14.56
N LEU A 93 8.55 31.54 14.07
CA LEU A 93 7.47 32.48 13.79
C LEU A 93 6.40 32.56 14.90
N GLY A 94 6.34 31.57 15.78
CA GLY A 94 5.27 31.42 16.77
C GLY A 94 3.94 30.94 16.14
N LEU A 95 3.02 30.45 16.98
CA LEU A 95 1.81 29.74 16.53
C LEU A 95 0.96 30.54 15.55
N GLU A 96 0.69 31.81 15.85
CA GLU A 96 -0.22 32.65 15.07
C GLU A 96 0.27 32.84 13.61
N HIS A 97 1.53 33.24 13.44
CA HIS A 97 2.12 33.46 12.12
C HIS A 97 2.33 32.15 11.35
N SER A 98 2.61 31.05 12.06
CA SER A 98 2.76 29.72 11.46
C SER A 98 1.46 29.22 10.83
N LEU A 99 0.33 29.43 11.52
CA LEU A 99 -0.99 29.06 11.01
C LEU A 99 -1.38 29.90 9.80
N ILE A 100 -1.10 31.20 9.81
CA ILE A 100 -1.33 32.08 8.66
C ILE A 100 -0.50 31.61 7.46
N LEU A 101 0.80 31.34 7.66
CA LEU A 101 1.69 30.85 6.61
C LEU A 101 1.21 29.51 6.03
N ALA A 102 0.79 28.57 6.89
CA ALA A 102 0.23 27.30 6.45
C ALA A 102 -1.05 27.49 5.61
N GLY A 103 -1.92 28.41 6.01
CA GLY A 103 -3.11 28.78 5.25
C GLY A 103 -2.78 29.35 3.87
N VAL A 104 -1.79 30.24 3.78
CA VAL A 104 -1.33 30.83 2.51
C VAL A 104 -0.75 29.76 1.59
N ILE A 105 0.14 28.90 2.09
CA ILE A 105 0.71 27.79 1.30
C ILE A 105 -0.41 26.87 0.78
N THR A 106 -1.38 26.54 1.63
CA THR A 106 -2.53 25.70 1.25
C THR A 106 -3.34 26.35 0.13
N ALA A 107 -3.65 27.65 0.24
CA ALA A 107 -4.38 28.39 -0.78
C ALA A 107 -3.63 28.41 -2.12
N VAL A 108 -2.31 28.63 -2.10
CA VAL A 108 -1.46 28.60 -3.31
C VAL A 108 -1.47 27.22 -3.96
N VAL A 109 -1.34 26.15 -3.18
CA VAL A 109 -1.40 24.77 -3.69
C VAL A 109 -2.76 24.47 -4.31
N PHE A 110 -3.86 24.88 -3.67
CA PHE A 110 -5.20 24.72 -4.23
C PHE A 110 -5.36 25.46 -5.56
N LEU A 111 -4.92 26.71 -5.64
CA LEU A 111 -4.95 27.49 -6.88
C LEU A 111 -4.12 26.81 -7.97
N TYR A 112 -2.92 26.34 -7.65
CA TYR A 112 -2.06 25.60 -8.58
C TYR A 112 -2.72 24.30 -9.07
N LEU A 113 -3.38 23.54 -8.19
CA LEU A 113 -4.09 22.32 -8.58
C LEU A 113 -5.30 22.59 -9.47
N ILE A 114 -5.99 23.71 -9.27
CA ILE A 114 -7.09 24.15 -10.13
C ILE A 114 -6.55 24.55 -11.51
N GLU A 115 -5.50 25.37 -11.55
CA GLU A 115 -4.89 25.87 -12.78
C GLU A 115 -4.28 24.75 -13.63
N THR A 116 -3.62 23.77 -13.01
CA THR A 116 -3.08 22.60 -13.72
C THR A 116 -4.17 21.65 -14.25
N ARG A 117 -5.39 21.68 -13.72
CA ARG A 117 -6.54 20.96 -14.33
C ARG A 117 -7.15 21.68 -15.52
N THR A 118 -7.00 23.01 -15.64
CA THR A 118 -7.64 23.80 -16.71
C THR A 118 -6.81 23.90 -17.97
N VAL A 119 -5.50 23.65 -17.90
CA VAL A 119 -4.64 23.61 -19.09
C VAL A 119 -4.75 22.24 -19.76
N ARG A 120 -5.73 22.10 -20.67
CA ARG A 120 -5.66 21.07 -21.72
C ARG A 120 -4.41 21.36 -22.54
N VAL A 121 -3.43 20.46 -22.50
CA VAL A 121 -2.30 20.49 -23.43
C VAL A 121 -2.86 20.13 -24.81
N GLU A 122 -3.29 21.14 -25.55
CA GLU A 122 -3.60 20.99 -26.95
C GLU A 122 -2.30 20.74 -27.70
N HIS A 123 -1.99 19.46 -27.95
CA HIS A 123 -0.98 19.09 -28.91
C HIS A 123 -1.43 19.56 -30.30
N HIS A 124 -1.12 20.80 -30.66
CA HIS A 124 -1.14 21.25 -32.05
C HIS A 124 -0.02 20.51 -32.80
N THR A 125 -0.34 19.32 -33.31
CA THR A 125 0.48 18.64 -34.31
C THR A 125 0.37 19.40 -35.62
N VAL A 126 1.29 20.35 -35.84
CA VAL A 126 1.49 20.95 -37.16
C VAL A 126 2.02 19.85 -38.08
N THR A 127 1.11 19.20 -38.81
CA THR A 127 1.45 18.25 -39.86
C THR A 127 1.91 19.06 -41.08
N ILE A 128 3.21 19.27 -41.18
CA ILE A 128 3.81 19.81 -42.41
C ILE A 128 3.65 18.75 -43.49
N ALA A 129 2.64 18.93 -44.35
CA ALA A 129 2.45 18.09 -45.52
C ALA A 129 3.65 18.27 -46.47
N LEU A 130 4.50 17.24 -46.56
CA LEU A 130 5.71 17.16 -47.39
C LEU A 130 5.48 17.22 -48.92
N ASN A 131 4.28 17.59 -49.38
CA ASN A 131 3.88 17.48 -50.79
C ASN A 131 3.67 18.83 -51.51
N LYS A 132 4.48 19.85 -51.19
CA LYS A 132 4.57 21.05 -52.04
C LYS A 132 6.01 21.24 -52.53
N ARG A 133 6.22 20.92 -53.81
CA ARG A 133 7.40 21.32 -54.57
C ARG A 133 7.42 22.85 -54.67
N TYR A 134 8.32 23.49 -53.93
CA TYR A 134 8.64 24.89 -54.16
C TYR A 134 9.67 24.98 -55.30
N VAL A 135 9.24 25.51 -56.44
CA VAL A 135 10.14 25.91 -57.52
C VAL A 135 10.71 27.27 -57.14
N ILE A 136 11.96 27.30 -56.70
CA ILE A 136 12.70 28.55 -56.50
C ILE A 136 13.07 29.06 -57.91
N LYS A 137 12.44 30.15 -58.35
CA LYS A 137 12.89 30.90 -59.52
C LYS A 137 14.05 31.81 -59.08
N ARG A 138 15.14 31.72 -59.83
CA ARG A 138 16.32 32.58 -59.71
C ARG A 138 16.02 33.98 -60.22
#